data_AF-A0A8H6XMJ3-F1
#
_entry.id   AF-A0A8H6XMJ3-F1
#
_cell.length_a   1.000
_cell.length_b   1.000
_cell.length_c   1.000
_cell.angle_alpha   90.00
_cell.angle_beta   90.00
_cell.angle_gamma   90.00
#
_symmetry.space_group_name_H-M   'P 1'
#
loop_
_entity.id
_entity.type
_entity.pdbx_description
1 polymer ?
#
loop_
_entity_poly.entity_id
_entity_poly.type
_entity_poly.pdbx_seq_one_letter_code
_entity_poly.pdbx_strand_id
1 'polypeptide(L)'
;MRGESICGLVGLNFDTPDGGIEGALTAAGLDGQTLGKSVLSSVFGMNPTGGRFFALAFSRIDDVNATADASLAISEYDPRYEDVQFEPQIPTYPAGTRGWSILSDGIFVDGVAIPWESHTNTTPAGKTRIGFDTGCTNFFLPGEIRDAIYSAVPGAVLARNTSLPKLHAGEDNNVWVVPCLTAINFTTSFGGHSYPIHPLDMIDAFTQVGPDGTNYTICTGSATNGGSITNRSNDNDALFGLSFLRNVYTVFSFGDNTTDPSMQFLSVTNASAGEDFSRVMQQFLANSPPEISPADLIAIFDGPSSSPDPVSSTAAATDTARLAADIAGTGTSTFQITKYSRIIIGLLATNLCILLVLLVLGIVNLLRGKNKIGSMRTRDARYVPVRVKEDVAEPREYSDDRY
;
A
#
# COMPACT_ATOMS: atom_id res chain seq x y z
N MET A 1 15.02 -7.59 -12.74
CA MET A 1 14.56 -8.91 -13.26
C MET A 1 14.01 -8.78 -14.68
N ARG A 2 14.86 -8.84 -15.72
CA ARG A 2 14.41 -9.06 -17.12
C ARG A 2 14.81 -10.49 -17.48
N GLY A 3 13.87 -11.43 -17.51
CA GLY A 3 14.19 -12.79 -17.96
C GLY A 3 13.15 -13.87 -17.68
N GLU A 4 12.36 -13.77 -16.61
CA GLU A 4 11.34 -14.79 -16.32
C GLU A 4 9.99 -14.32 -16.84
N SER A 5 9.57 -14.90 -17.96
CA SER A 5 8.23 -14.70 -18.50
C SER A 5 7.25 -15.47 -17.62
N ILE A 6 6.51 -14.78 -16.76
CA ILE A 6 5.33 -15.35 -16.09
C ILE A 6 4.35 -15.80 -17.18
N CYS A 7 4.10 -17.11 -17.27
CA CYS A 7 3.22 -17.68 -18.30
C CYS A 7 1.72 -17.61 -17.94
N GLY A 8 1.40 -17.25 -16.70
CA GLY A 8 0.03 -17.13 -16.20
C GLY A 8 -0.02 -16.86 -14.71
N LEU A 9 -1.24 -16.60 -14.20
CA LEU A 9 -1.51 -16.40 -12.78
C LEU A 9 -2.56 -17.42 -12.32
N VAL A 10 -2.35 -18.00 -11.15
CA VAL A 10 -3.33 -18.86 -10.48
C VAL A 10 -3.82 -18.15 -9.24
N GLY A 11 -5.09 -17.75 -9.22
CA GLY A 11 -5.71 -17.12 -8.05
C GLY A 11 -5.94 -18.12 -6.93
N LEU A 12 -5.49 -17.78 -5.71
CA LEU A 12 -5.64 -18.58 -4.49
C LEU A 12 -6.64 -17.96 -3.49
N ASN A 13 -7.53 -17.10 -3.98
CA ASN A 13 -8.58 -16.46 -3.18
C ASN A 13 -9.86 -17.31 -3.11
N PHE A 14 -10.82 -16.83 -2.34
CA PHE A 14 -12.17 -17.40 -2.23
C PHE A 14 -12.92 -17.39 -3.56
N ASP A 15 -13.83 -18.36 -3.72
CA ASP A 15 -14.88 -18.24 -4.74
C ASP A 15 -15.82 -17.10 -4.33
N THR A 16 -16.15 -16.23 -5.26
CA THR A 16 -17.08 -15.11 -5.01
C THR A 16 -18.12 -15.09 -6.12
N PRO A 17 -19.42 -14.98 -5.81
CA PRO A 17 -20.50 -14.98 -6.81
C PRO A 17 -20.34 -13.94 -7.94
N ASP A 18 -19.61 -12.85 -7.67
CA ASP A 18 -19.29 -11.78 -8.63
C ASP A 18 -17.79 -11.75 -8.99
N GLY A 19 -17.11 -12.90 -8.89
CA GLY A 19 -15.70 -13.02 -9.25
C GLY A 19 -15.52 -12.68 -10.73
N GLY A 20 -14.39 -12.07 -11.11
CA GLY A 20 -14.18 -11.61 -12.49
C GLY A 20 -14.40 -12.71 -13.55
N ILE A 21 -14.01 -13.96 -13.22
CA ILE A 21 -14.18 -15.13 -14.10
C ILE A 21 -15.63 -15.63 -14.07
N GLU A 22 -16.19 -15.90 -12.89
CA GLU A 22 -17.58 -16.35 -12.72
C GLU A 22 -18.58 -15.37 -13.37
N GLY A 23 -18.41 -14.08 -13.10
CA GLY A 23 -19.23 -13.01 -13.67
C GLY A 23 -19.11 -12.94 -15.18
N ALA A 24 -17.90 -13.09 -15.74
CA ALA A 24 -17.70 -13.09 -17.19
C ALA A 24 -18.35 -14.31 -17.88
N LEU A 25 -18.23 -15.50 -17.28
CA LEU A 25 -18.87 -16.72 -17.80
C LEU A 25 -20.39 -16.62 -17.73
N THR A 26 -20.93 -16.11 -16.62
CA THR A 26 -22.37 -15.87 -16.46
C THR A 26 -22.88 -14.85 -17.48
N ALA A 27 -22.15 -13.75 -17.69
CA ALA A 27 -22.47 -12.74 -18.70
C ALA A 27 -22.43 -13.30 -20.14
N ALA A 28 -21.64 -14.34 -20.38
CA ALA A 28 -21.59 -15.08 -21.64
C ALA A 28 -22.71 -16.14 -21.78
N GLY A 29 -23.62 -16.26 -20.81
CA GLY A 29 -24.71 -17.24 -20.82
C GLY A 29 -24.29 -18.66 -20.45
N LEU A 30 -23.12 -18.83 -19.85
CA LEU A 30 -22.61 -20.09 -19.34
C LEU A 30 -22.91 -20.23 -17.83
N ASP A 31 -22.79 -21.45 -17.31
CA ASP A 31 -22.88 -21.71 -15.87
C ASP A 31 -21.60 -21.24 -15.17
N GLY A 32 -21.51 -19.94 -14.87
CA GLY A 32 -20.36 -19.33 -14.21
C GLY A 32 -20.09 -19.87 -12.82
N GLN A 33 -21.12 -20.28 -12.08
CA GLN A 33 -20.98 -20.85 -10.72
C GLN A 33 -20.26 -22.19 -10.71
N THR A 34 -20.48 -23.00 -11.76
CA THR A 34 -19.79 -24.28 -11.89
C THR A 34 -18.45 -24.14 -12.62
N LEU A 35 -18.42 -23.37 -13.71
CA LEU A 35 -17.25 -23.26 -14.60
C LEU A 35 -16.21 -22.26 -14.11
N GLY A 36 -16.60 -21.30 -13.27
CA GLY A 36 -15.75 -20.22 -12.75
C GLY A 36 -15.13 -20.51 -11.39
N LYS A 37 -15.30 -21.73 -10.86
CA LYS A 37 -14.71 -22.12 -9.57
C LYS A 37 -13.19 -21.94 -9.58
N SER A 38 -12.65 -21.47 -8.46
CA SER A 38 -11.21 -21.40 -8.28
C SER A 38 -10.56 -22.79 -8.33
N VAL A 39 -9.26 -22.81 -8.62
CA VAL A 39 -8.45 -24.04 -8.59
C VAL A 39 -8.53 -24.70 -7.22
N LEU A 40 -8.41 -23.92 -6.14
CA LEU A 40 -8.45 -24.45 -4.78
C LEU A 40 -9.82 -25.04 -4.42
N SER A 41 -10.93 -24.37 -4.79
CA SER A 41 -12.28 -24.90 -4.59
C SER A 41 -12.46 -26.25 -5.28
N SER A 42 -11.94 -26.39 -6.51
CA SER A 42 -11.96 -27.65 -7.25
C SER A 42 -11.12 -28.74 -6.57
N VAL A 43 -9.91 -28.39 -6.10
CA VAL A 43 -9.01 -29.32 -5.39
C VAL A 43 -9.65 -29.82 -4.09
N PHE A 44 -10.22 -28.93 -3.28
CA PHE A 44 -10.90 -29.30 -2.04
C PHE A 44 -12.15 -30.16 -2.29
N GLY A 45 -12.89 -29.89 -3.38
CA GLY A 45 -14.02 -30.71 -3.78
C GLY A 45 -13.63 -32.14 -4.18
N MET A 46 -12.43 -32.34 -4.74
CA MET A 46 -11.92 -33.67 -5.08
C MET A 46 -11.38 -34.45 -3.87
N ASN A 47 -10.97 -33.76 -2.80
CA ASN A 47 -10.48 -34.37 -1.57
C ASN A 47 -11.22 -33.83 -0.33
N PRO A 48 -12.49 -34.20 -0.12
CA PRO A 48 -13.33 -33.62 0.94
C PRO A 48 -12.91 -34.02 2.35
N THR A 49 -12.06 -35.04 2.50
CA THR A 49 -11.52 -35.48 3.80
C THR A 49 -10.25 -34.74 4.20
N GLY A 50 -9.62 -34.01 3.26
CA GLY A 50 -8.47 -33.15 3.54
C GLY A 50 -8.88 -31.83 4.18
N GLY A 51 -7.93 -31.17 4.86
CA GLY A 51 -8.14 -29.81 5.37
C GLY A 51 -8.30 -28.81 4.22
N ARG A 52 -9.19 -27.82 4.38
CA ARG A 52 -9.44 -26.77 3.36
C ARG A 52 -8.51 -25.58 3.59
N PHE A 53 -7.22 -25.77 3.36
CA PHE A 53 -6.23 -24.72 3.50
C PHE A 53 -5.09 -24.91 2.50
N PHE A 54 -4.32 -23.86 2.28
CA PHE A 54 -3.00 -23.96 1.68
C PHE A 54 -1.99 -23.25 2.56
N ALA A 55 -0.72 -23.59 2.40
CA ALA A 55 0.36 -23.00 3.16
C ALA A 55 1.54 -22.64 2.27
N LEU A 56 2.23 -21.57 2.65
CA LEU A 56 3.33 -20.98 1.89
C LEU A 56 4.56 -20.79 2.76
N ALA A 57 5.71 -21.18 2.21
CA ALA A 57 7.01 -20.78 2.72
C ALA A 57 7.80 -20.14 1.57
N PHE A 58 8.36 -18.96 1.81
CA PHE A 58 9.33 -18.35 0.91
C PHE A 58 10.67 -18.31 1.62
N SER A 59 11.67 -19.01 1.09
CA SER A 59 13.00 -19.03 1.69
C SER A 59 13.77 -17.77 1.29
N ARG A 60 14.84 -17.49 2.04
CA ARG A 60 15.91 -16.59 1.64
C ARG A 60 17.19 -17.40 1.52
N ILE A 61 18.00 -17.11 0.52
CA ILE A 61 19.41 -17.51 0.46
C ILE A 61 20.27 -16.29 0.75
N ASP A 62 21.48 -16.51 1.27
CA ASP A 62 22.41 -15.53 1.87
C ASP A 62 22.92 -14.41 0.93
N ASP A 63 22.10 -13.91 0.02
CA ASP A 63 22.42 -12.83 -0.91
C ASP A 63 21.23 -11.90 -1.15
N VAL A 64 21.50 -10.79 -1.84
CA VAL A 64 20.59 -9.66 -1.96
C VAL A 64 19.62 -9.82 -3.14
N ASN A 65 19.74 -10.87 -3.97
CA ASN A 65 19.01 -10.93 -5.24
C ASN A 65 18.93 -12.32 -5.92
N ALA A 66 19.20 -13.43 -5.22
CA ALA A 66 19.13 -14.74 -5.84
C ALA A 66 17.83 -15.49 -5.60
N THR A 67 17.64 -16.48 -6.46
CA THR A 67 16.48 -17.37 -6.44
C THR A 67 16.60 -18.33 -5.25
N ALA A 68 15.67 -18.19 -4.31
CA ALA A 68 15.53 -19.09 -3.18
C ALA A 68 14.39 -20.09 -3.41
N ASP A 69 14.41 -21.19 -2.65
CA ASP A 69 13.33 -22.18 -2.66
C ASP A 69 12.04 -21.60 -2.07
N ALA A 70 10.90 -21.99 -2.64
CA ALA A 70 9.58 -21.72 -2.08
C ALA A 70 8.76 -23.01 -2.04
N SER A 71 7.86 -23.13 -1.07
CA SER A 71 6.89 -24.22 -1.00
C SER A 71 5.46 -23.69 -1.04
N LEU A 72 4.62 -24.36 -1.82
CA LEU A 72 3.16 -24.27 -1.78
C LEU A 72 2.64 -25.66 -1.43
N ALA A 73 2.01 -25.77 -0.28
CA ALA A 73 1.37 -26.99 0.20
C ALA A 73 -0.16 -26.79 0.19
N ILE A 74 -0.93 -27.81 -0.18
CA ILE A 74 -2.40 -27.76 -0.18
C ILE A 74 -2.90 -28.89 0.70
N SER A 75 -3.75 -28.57 1.68
CA SER A 75 -4.29 -29.52 2.66
C SER A 75 -3.24 -30.23 3.52
N GLU A 76 -2.01 -29.71 3.59
CA GLU A 76 -0.90 -30.23 4.37
C GLU A 76 0.05 -29.11 4.82
N TYR A 77 0.87 -29.38 5.81
CA TYR A 77 1.94 -28.49 6.27
C TYR A 77 3.28 -28.93 5.70
N ASP A 78 4.20 -27.98 5.58
CA ASP A 78 5.62 -28.28 5.38
C ASP A 78 6.17 -28.84 6.70
N PRO A 79 6.79 -30.04 6.71
CA PRO A 79 7.28 -30.67 7.94
C PRO A 79 8.26 -29.82 8.74
N ARG A 80 8.91 -28.83 8.11
CA ARG A 80 9.85 -27.91 8.77
C ARG A 80 9.13 -26.87 9.64
N TYR A 81 7.84 -26.66 9.44
CA TYR A 81 7.06 -25.55 10.02
C TYR A 81 5.74 -26.04 10.66
N GLU A 82 5.65 -27.30 11.06
CA GLU A 82 4.44 -27.89 11.65
C GLU A 82 3.95 -27.17 12.92
N ASP A 83 4.85 -26.47 13.62
CA ASP A 83 4.52 -25.71 14.82
C ASP A 83 3.50 -24.58 14.57
N VAL A 84 3.32 -24.15 13.30
CA VAL A 84 2.27 -23.19 12.94
C VAL A 84 0.89 -23.63 13.40
N GLN A 85 0.63 -24.93 13.51
CA GLN A 85 -0.66 -25.46 13.94
C GLN A 85 -1.04 -25.03 15.37
N PHE A 86 -0.06 -24.62 16.18
CA PHE A 86 -0.24 -24.12 17.53
C PHE A 86 -0.32 -22.58 17.59
N GLU A 87 -0.03 -21.89 16.49
CA GLU A 87 -0.15 -20.44 16.39
C GLU A 87 -1.63 -20.00 16.33
N PRO A 88 -1.96 -18.78 16.78
CA PRO A 88 -3.33 -18.30 16.78
C PRO A 88 -3.95 -18.30 15.39
N GLN A 89 -5.16 -18.84 15.29
CA GLN A 89 -6.02 -18.66 14.13
C GLN A 89 -6.60 -17.25 14.13
N ILE A 90 -6.15 -16.42 13.20
CA ILE A 90 -6.60 -15.03 13.05
C ILE A 90 -7.69 -15.00 11.97
N PRO A 91 -8.95 -14.74 12.33
CA PRO A 91 -10.04 -14.71 11.35
C PRO A 91 -9.82 -13.61 10.30
N THR A 92 -10.28 -13.88 9.09
CA THR A 92 -10.31 -12.87 8.03
C THR A 92 -11.24 -11.72 8.40
N TYR A 93 -10.88 -10.51 7.95
CA TYR A 93 -11.63 -9.30 8.24
C TYR A 93 -11.79 -8.40 7.00
N PRO A 94 -13.01 -7.88 6.73
CA PRO A 94 -14.27 -8.21 7.40
C PRO A 94 -14.66 -9.67 7.12
N ALA A 95 -15.56 -10.22 7.94
CA ALA A 95 -16.13 -11.53 7.67
C ALA A 95 -16.76 -11.56 6.26
N GLY A 96 -16.46 -12.61 5.49
CA GLY A 96 -16.89 -12.71 4.09
C GLY A 96 -16.11 -11.83 3.10
N THR A 97 -14.93 -11.33 3.48
CA THR A 97 -14.01 -10.64 2.57
C THR A 97 -13.66 -11.51 1.35
N ARG A 98 -13.41 -10.85 0.22
CA ARG A 98 -13.11 -11.52 -1.07
C ARG A 98 -11.64 -11.94 -1.22
N GLY A 99 -10.78 -11.52 -0.31
CA GLY A 99 -9.36 -11.86 -0.33
C GLY A 99 -8.77 -11.94 1.07
N TRP A 100 -7.56 -12.48 1.15
CA TRP A 100 -6.84 -12.68 2.40
C TRP A 100 -6.51 -11.34 3.06
N SER A 101 -7.29 -11.00 4.08
CA SER A 101 -7.11 -9.76 4.85
C SER A 101 -7.48 -9.98 6.31
N ILE A 102 -6.72 -9.38 7.21
CA ILE A 102 -6.93 -9.48 8.67
C ILE A 102 -6.69 -8.11 9.34
N LEU A 103 -7.01 -8.02 10.63
CA LEU A 103 -6.71 -6.84 11.44
C LEU A 103 -5.27 -6.91 11.98
N SER A 104 -4.49 -5.85 11.73
CA SER A 104 -3.21 -5.60 12.40
C SER A 104 -3.42 -4.91 13.74
N ASP A 105 -2.58 -5.27 14.70
CA ASP A 105 -2.48 -4.59 15.99
C ASP A 105 -1.53 -3.39 15.95
N GLY A 106 -0.79 -3.21 14.85
CA GLY A 106 0.12 -2.09 14.64
C GLY A 106 1.44 -2.50 13.99
N ILE A 107 2.25 -1.48 13.74
CA ILE A 107 3.62 -1.60 13.22
C ILE A 107 4.58 -0.80 14.09
N PHE A 108 5.83 -1.22 14.10
CA PHE A 108 6.86 -0.71 14.98
C PHE A 108 8.18 -0.57 14.23
N VAL A 109 8.91 0.52 14.50
CA VAL A 109 10.28 0.73 14.04
C VAL A 109 11.14 0.96 15.28
N ASP A 110 12.21 0.17 15.43
CA ASP A 110 13.08 0.18 16.61
C ASP A 110 12.29 -0.01 17.93
N GLY A 111 11.22 -0.81 17.88
CA GLY A 111 10.32 -1.04 19.02
C GLY A 111 9.36 0.12 19.34
N VAL A 112 9.43 1.23 18.60
CA VAL A 112 8.51 2.37 18.74
C VAL A 112 7.33 2.19 17.80
N ALA A 113 6.12 2.24 18.36
CA ALA A 113 4.90 2.15 17.57
C ALA A 113 4.76 3.35 16.62
N ILE A 114 4.43 3.08 15.35
CA ILE A 114 4.03 4.13 14.42
C ILE A 114 2.51 4.29 14.53
N PRO A 115 1.99 5.48 14.89
CA PRO A 115 0.56 5.73 14.90
C PRO A 115 -0.04 5.51 13.52
N TRP A 116 -1.03 4.63 13.42
CA TRP A 116 -1.70 4.31 12.18
C TRP A 116 -3.20 4.14 12.41
N GLU A 117 -3.97 5.08 11.88
CA GLU A 117 -5.43 5.00 11.88
C GLU A 117 -5.91 4.42 10.55
N SER A 118 -6.84 3.47 10.61
CA SER A 118 -7.53 2.96 9.43
C SER A 118 -8.29 4.09 8.71
N HIS A 119 -8.24 4.10 7.38
CA HIS A 119 -9.03 5.04 6.58
C HIS A 119 -10.49 4.62 6.44
N THR A 120 -10.80 3.37 6.78
CA THR A 120 -12.16 2.83 6.81
C THR A 120 -12.76 3.01 8.20
N ASN A 121 -14.02 3.46 8.25
CA ASN A 121 -14.76 3.68 9.51
C ASN A 121 -15.36 2.39 10.09
N THR A 122 -15.30 1.28 9.36
CA THR A 122 -15.79 -0.03 9.77
C THR A 122 -14.75 -0.80 10.58
N THR A 123 -13.47 -0.55 10.33
CA THR A 123 -12.36 -1.17 11.06
C THR A 123 -12.37 -0.75 12.53
N PRO A 124 -12.19 -1.69 13.48
CA PRO A 124 -12.16 -1.37 14.91
C PRO A 124 -11.09 -0.32 15.25
N ALA A 125 -11.39 0.52 16.25
CA ALA A 125 -10.47 1.56 16.70
C ALA A 125 -9.11 0.97 17.12
N GLY A 126 -8.02 1.62 16.67
CA GLY A 126 -6.65 1.18 16.93
C GLY A 126 -6.23 -0.06 16.15
N LYS A 127 -6.99 -0.48 15.14
CA LYS A 127 -6.63 -1.53 14.19
C LYS A 127 -6.55 -0.97 12.78
N THR A 128 -5.85 -1.70 11.92
CA THR A 128 -5.81 -1.47 10.47
C THR A 128 -6.06 -2.77 9.75
N ARG A 129 -6.71 -2.72 8.60
CA ARG A 129 -6.96 -3.88 7.75
C ARG A 129 -5.82 -4.06 6.77
N ILE A 130 -5.13 -5.18 6.87
CA ILE A 130 -4.00 -5.52 6.00
C ILE A 130 -4.41 -6.66 5.08
N GLY A 131 -4.26 -6.47 3.78
CA GLY A 131 -4.38 -7.53 2.78
C GLY A 131 -3.04 -8.23 2.56
N PHE A 132 -3.06 -9.51 2.20
CA PHE A 132 -1.86 -10.29 1.88
C PHE A 132 -1.93 -10.76 0.44
N ASP A 133 -0.87 -10.51 -0.31
CA ASP A 133 -0.85 -10.81 -1.75
C ASP A 133 0.50 -11.35 -2.19
N THR A 134 0.53 -12.63 -2.53
CA THR A 134 1.72 -13.31 -3.06
C THR A 134 2.14 -12.81 -4.44
N GLY A 135 1.24 -12.13 -5.16
CA GLY A 135 1.53 -11.47 -6.44
C GLY A 135 2.20 -10.11 -6.29
N CYS A 136 2.34 -9.60 -5.06
CA CYS A 136 3.05 -8.36 -4.76
C CYS A 136 4.41 -8.66 -4.11
N THR A 137 5.47 -8.02 -4.58
CA THR A 137 6.81 -8.18 -3.97
C THR A 137 6.95 -7.41 -2.66
N ASN A 138 6.39 -6.20 -2.61
CA ASN A 138 6.74 -5.17 -1.64
C ASN A 138 5.64 -4.96 -0.59
N PHE A 139 5.92 -4.12 0.41
CA PHE A 139 4.87 -3.55 1.25
C PHE A 139 4.27 -2.36 0.54
N PHE A 140 2.95 -2.37 0.33
CA PHE A 140 2.23 -1.19 -0.12
C PHE A 140 1.52 -0.57 1.08
N LEU A 141 1.95 0.63 1.43
CA LEU A 141 1.50 1.38 2.60
C LEU A 141 0.95 2.75 2.17
N PRO A 142 0.16 3.43 3.02
CA PRO A 142 -0.08 4.86 2.86
C PRO A 142 1.25 5.63 2.90
N GLY A 143 1.33 6.71 2.13
CA GLY A 143 2.57 7.50 2.00
C GLY A 143 3.09 8.01 3.34
N GLU A 144 2.20 8.44 4.23
CA GLU A 144 2.51 8.90 5.58
C GLU A 144 3.14 7.81 6.46
N ILE A 145 2.69 6.55 6.31
CA ILE A 145 3.22 5.41 7.06
C ILE A 145 4.59 5.02 6.52
N ARG A 146 4.73 4.94 5.20
CA ARG A 146 6.03 4.75 4.53
C ARG A 146 7.04 5.80 4.99
N ASP A 147 6.63 7.08 4.97
CA ASP A 147 7.51 8.19 5.31
C ASP A 147 7.92 8.16 6.79
N ALA A 148 7.02 7.76 7.69
CA ALA A 148 7.35 7.54 9.10
C ALA A 148 8.39 6.44 9.30
N ILE A 149 8.35 5.35 8.51
CA ILE A 149 9.34 4.27 8.57
C ILE A 149 10.74 4.76 8.15
N TYR A 150 10.84 5.38 6.97
CA TYR A 150 12.15 5.68 6.37
C TYR A 150 12.75 7.01 6.80
N SER A 151 11.95 8.00 7.19
CA SER A 151 12.49 9.28 7.68
C SER A 151 13.27 9.16 8.98
N ALA A 152 13.06 8.09 9.75
CA ALA A 152 13.83 7.78 10.94
C ALA A 152 15.25 7.26 10.63
N VAL A 153 15.51 6.84 9.39
CA VAL A 153 16.78 6.24 8.97
C VAL A 153 17.85 7.32 8.75
N PRO A 154 18.97 7.31 9.51
CA PRO A 154 20.02 8.31 9.34
C PRO A 154 20.59 8.30 7.92
N GLY A 155 20.65 9.47 7.29
CA GLY A 155 21.17 9.64 5.94
C GLY A 155 20.21 9.27 4.81
N ALA A 156 18.99 8.81 5.12
CA ALA A 156 17.96 8.57 4.12
C ALA A 156 17.42 9.87 3.52
N VAL A 157 17.04 9.83 2.24
CA VAL A 157 16.47 10.96 1.50
C VAL A 157 15.26 10.48 0.71
N LEU A 158 14.18 11.26 0.77
CA LEU A 158 13.02 11.06 -0.09
C LEU A 158 13.27 11.70 -1.46
N ALA A 159 13.48 10.88 -2.48
CA ALA A 159 13.50 11.31 -3.87
C ALA A 159 12.07 11.61 -4.31
N ARG A 160 11.71 12.89 -4.47
CA ARG A 160 10.35 13.29 -4.84
C ARG A 160 10.21 13.45 -6.34
N ASN A 161 9.16 12.89 -6.92
CA ASN A 161 8.88 12.94 -8.37
C ASN A 161 10.14 12.65 -9.21
N THR A 162 10.95 11.70 -8.75
CA THR A 162 12.32 11.59 -9.23
C THR A 162 12.36 11.10 -10.68
N SER A 163 13.29 11.64 -11.46
CA SER A 163 13.53 11.16 -12.83
C SER A 163 14.43 9.92 -12.88
N LEU A 164 14.79 9.36 -11.71
CA LEU A 164 15.65 8.18 -11.60
C LEU A 164 15.08 6.99 -12.40
N PRO A 165 15.80 6.48 -13.41
CA PRO A 165 15.37 5.31 -14.16
C PRO A 165 15.30 4.07 -13.27
N LYS A 166 14.32 3.18 -13.50
CA LYS A 166 14.22 1.84 -12.88
C LYS A 166 14.02 1.81 -11.36
N LEU A 167 13.80 2.92 -10.68
CA LEU A 167 13.26 2.84 -9.32
C LEU A 167 11.81 2.38 -9.40
N HIS A 168 11.47 1.36 -8.60
CA HIS A 168 10.09 0.97 -8.35
C HIS A 168 9.43 2.05 -7.51
N ALA A 169 9.12 3.17 -8.14
CA ALA A 169 8.45 4.26 -7.47
C ALA A 169 7.02 3.81 -7.12
N GLY A 170 6.56 4.15 -5.92
CA GLY A 170 5.15 4.00 -5.59
C GLY A 170 4.28 4.83 -6.55
N GLU A 171 2.96 4.76 -6.42
CA GLU A 171 2.07 5.51 -7.33
C GLU A 171 2.32 7.03 -7.33
N ASP A 172 2.93 7.57 -6.28
CA ASP A 172 3.28 8.98 -6.14
C ASP A 172 4.63 9.37 -6.78
N ASN A 173 5.30 8.43 -7.46
CA ASN A 173 6.66 8.57 -7.99
C ASN A 173 7.71 9.00 -6.94
N ASN A 174 7.41 8.81 -5.65
CA ASN A 174 8.32 9.08 -4.56
C ASN A 174 8.96 7.78 -4.08
N VAL A 175 10.22 7.87 -3.70
CA VAL A 175 10.99 6.72 -3.26
C VAL A 175 12.04 7.13 -2.25
N TRP A 176 12.11 6.37 -1.16
CA TRP A 176 13.13 6.58 -0.15
C TRP A 176 14.42 5.92 -0.59
N VAL A 177 15.49 6.70 -0.68
CA VAL A 177 16.85 6.22 -0.89
C VAL A 177 17.52 6.19 0.48
N VAL A 178 18.09 5.05 0.84
CA VAL A 178 18.66 4.78 2.17
C VAL A 178 20.12 4.34 2.04
N PRO A 179 20.98 4.59 3.05
CA PRO A 179 22.32 4.00 3.06
C PRO A 179 22.23 2.47 3.12
N CYS A 180 22.99 1.77 2.28
CA CYS A 180 22.87 0.32 2.08
C CYS A 180 23.24 -0.51 3.31
N LEU A 181 24.05 0.04 4.22
CA LEU A 181 24.47 -0.64 5.45
C LEU A 181 23.59 -0.33 6.67
N THR A 182 22.51 0.45 6.50
CA THR A 182 21.61 0.77 7.60
C THR A 182 20.49 -0.26 7.71
N ALA A 183 20.53 -1.09 8.76
CA ALA A 183 19.45 -2.02 9.06
C ALA A 183 18.21 -1.29 9.58
N ILE A 184 17.03 -1.65 9.06
CA ILE A 184 15.74 -1.12 9.52
C ILE A 184 15.07 -2.20 10.34
N ASN A 185 14.95 -1.97 11.66
CA ASN A 185 14.28 -2.90 12.57
C ASN A 185 12.77 -2.68 12.54
N PHE A 186 12.11 -3.30 11.56
CA PHE A 186 10.67 -3.21 11.38
C PHE A 186 9.96 -4.45 11.95
N THR A 187 8.86 -4.23 12.67
CA THR A 187 8.03 -5.30 13.24
C THR A 187 6.55 -4.97 13.01
N THR A 188 5.74 -5.97 12.72
CA THR A 188 4.27 -5.85 12.61
C THR A 188 3.60 -6.83 13.57
N SER A 189 2.40 -6.52 14.05
CA SER A 189 1.66 -7.38 14.97
C SER A 189 0.30 -7.77 14.43
N PHE A 190 -0.07 -9.04 14.66
CA PHE A 190 -1.38 -9.59 14.35
C PHE A 190 -1.82 -10.56 15.44
N GLY A 191 -3.08 -10.49 15.87
CA GLY A 191 -3.63 -11.40 16.87
C GLY A 191 -2.94 -11.32 18.24
N GLY A 192 -2.26 -10.22 18.55
CA GLY A 192 -1.45 -10.05 19.77
C GLY A 192 -0.03 -10.62 19.69
N HIS A 193 0.40 -11.09 18.52
CA HIS A 193 1.74 -11.65 18.28
C HIS A 193 2.55 -10.73 17.38
N SER A 194 3.83 -10.54 17.70
CA SER A 194 4.77 -9.71 16.95
C SER A 194 5.58 -10.53 15.95
N TYR A 195 5.71 -10.03 14.73
CA TYR A 195 6.40 -10.65 13.61
C TYR A 195 7.52 -9.69 13.13
N PRO A 196 8.78 -9.95 13.48
CA PRO A 196 9.90 -9.15 13.01
C PRO A 196 10.14 -9.38 11.52
N ILE A 197 10.50 -8.32 10.81
CA ILE A 197 10.80 -8.34 9.38
C ILE A 197 12.31 -8.22 9.21
N HIS A 198 12.87 -9.10 8.38
CA HIS A 198 14.29 -9.10 8.12
C HIS A 198 14.68 -7.80 7.41
N PRO A 199 15.77 -7.11 7.79
CA PRO A 199 16.11 -5.83 7.18
C PRO A 199 16.35 -5.90 5.65
N LEU A 200 16.72 -7.07 5.12
CA LEU A 200 16.79 -7.32 3.66
C LEU A 200 15.43 -7.27 2.94
N ASP A 201 14.30 -7.31 3.64
CA ASP A 201 12.97 -7.11 3.05
C ASP A 201 12.44 -5.69 3.25
N MET A 202 13.22 -4.84 3.90
CA MET A 202 12.91 -3.42 4.08
C MET A 202 13.69 -2.54 3.11
N ILE A 203 14.69 -3.10 2.41
CA ILE A 203 15.49 -2.41 1.41
C ILE A 203 15.66 -3.24 0.13
N ASP A 204 15.71 -2.56 -1.01
CA ASP A 204 16.04 -3.13 -2.31
C ASP A 204 17.39 -2.53 -2.77
N ALA A 205 18.38 -3.37 -3.09
CA ALA A 205 19.70 -2.92 -3.56
C ALA A 205 19.94 -3.28 -5.03
N PHE A 206 20.43 -2.32 -5.82
CA PHE A 206 20.70 -2.52 -7.24
C PHE A 206 21.69 -1.51 -7.81
N THR A 207 22.18 -1.78 -9.02
CA THR A 207 23.04 -0.87 -9.77
C THR A 207 22.22 0.17 -10.53
N GLN A 208 22.53 1.45 -10.29
CA GLN A 208 22.02 2.59 -11.03
C GLN A 208 23.12 3.17 -11.93
N VAL A 209 22.77 3.47 -13.19
CA VAL A 209 23.69 4.15 -14.12
C VAL A 209 23.46 5.65 -14.01
N GLY A 210 24.50 6.40 -13.64
CA GLY A 210 24.50 7.86 -13.58
C GLY A 210 24.43 8.52 -14.96
N PRO A 211 24.10 9.83 -15.03
CA PRO A 211 24.09 10.60 -16.28
C PRO A 211 25.43 10.64 -17.01
N ASP A 212 26.53 10.48 -16.27
CA ASP A 212 27.91 10.38 -16.76
C ASP A 212 28.30 8.97 -17.24
N GLY A 213 27.39 7.99 -17.12
CA GLY A 213 27.63 6.59 -17.44
C GLY A 213 28.30 5.79 -16.32
N THR A 214 28.58 6.40 -15.17
CA THR A 214 29.16 5.71 -14.01
C THR A 214 28.12 4.79 -13.39
N ASN A 215 28.52 3.57 -13.04
CA ASN A 215 27.67 2.66 -12.28
C ASN A 215 27.83 2.93 -10.80
N TYR A 216 26.71 3.13 -10.11
CA TYR A 216 26.62 3.30 -8.67
C TYR A 216 25.78 2.19 -8.05
N THR A 217 26.12 1.79 -6.85
CA THR A 217 25.22 0.98 -6.02
C THR A 217 24.32 1.89 -5.21
N ILE A 218 23.02 1.61 -5.22
CA ILE A 218 22.02 2.33 -4.45
C ILE A 218 21.09 1.35 -3.73
N CYS A 219 20.57 1.80 -2.60
CA CYS A 219 19.54 1.08 -1.85
C CYS A 219 18.31 1.96 -1.68
N THR A 220 17.13 1.37 -1.90
CA THR A 220 15.84 2.04 -1.73
C THR A 220 14.99 1.31 -0.71
N GLY A 221 14.05 2.01 -0.10
CA GLY A 221 13.06 1.37 0.75
C GLY A 221 12.13 0.45 -0.05
N SER A 222 11.98 -0.81 0.39
CA SER A 222 11.06 -1.78 -0.23
C SER A 222 9.59 -1.48 0.09
N ALA A 223 9.28 -0.75 1.17
CA ALA A 223 7.93 -0.28 1.41
C ALA A 223 7.64 0.95 0.55
N THR A 224 6.60 0.87 -0.28
CA THR A 224 6.24 1.90 -1.26
C THR A 224 4.84 2.41 -1.01
N ASN A 225 4.52 3.56 -1.60
CA ASN A 225 3.16 4.10 -1.54
C ASN A 225 2.25 3.28 -2.44
N GLY A 226 1.27 2.61 -1.82
CA GLY A 226 0.29 1.79 -2.51
C GLY A 226 -0.75 2.58 -3.31
N GLY A 227 -0.80 3.90 -3.12
CA GLY A 227 -1.69 4.81 -3.83
C GLY A 227 -3.12 4.31 -3.84
N SER A 228 -3.67 4.05 -5.02
CA SER A 228 -5.02 3.58 -5.24
C SER A 228 -5.30 2.25 -4.54
N ILE A 229 -4.33 1.33 -4.48
CA ILE A 229 -4.49 0.01 -3.82
C ILE A 229 -4.77 0.16 -2.33
N THR A 230 -4.19 1.19 -1.70
CA THR A 230 -4.33 1.51 -0.28
C THR A 230 -5.17 2.77 -0.06
N ASN A 231 -5.95 3.20 -1.07
CA ASN A 231 -6.77 4.40 -0.95
C ASN A 231 -8.12 4.09 -0.29
N ARG A 232 -8.85 5.16 0.02
CA ARG A 232 -10.20 5.12 0.64
C ARG A 232 -11.28 4.40 -0.15
N SER A 233 -11.08 4.13 -1.44
CA SER A 233 -12.01 3.33 -2.25
C SER A 233 -11.71 1.85 -2.22
N ASN A 234 -10.53 1.49 -1.72
CA ASN A 234 -10.16 0.13 -1.39
C ASN A 234 -10.32 -0.13 0.11
N ASP A 235 -10.47 -1.41 0.35
CA ASP A 235 -11.03 -1.95 1.56
C ASP A 235 -9.93 -2.26 2.59
N ASN A 236 -8.67 -2.36 2.13
CA ASN A 236 -7.47 -2.56 2.95
C ASN A 236 -6.71 -1.24 3.13
N ASP A 237 -6.21 -0.99 4.34
CA ASP A 237 -5.31 0.13 4.65
C ASP A 237 -3.90 -0.09 4.08
N ALA A 238 -3.48 -1.34 3.90
CA ALA A 238 -2.21 -1.72 3.29
C ALA A 238 -2.27 -3.11 2.65
N LEU A 239 -1.27 -3.39 1.81
CA LEU A 239 -1.03 -4.71 1.21
C LEU A 239 0.38 -5.20 1.56
N PHE A 240 0.46 -6.38 2.15
CA PHE A 240 1.71 -7.03 2.53
C PHE A 240 2.03 -8.14 1.53
N GLY A 241 3.06 -7.91 0.72
CA GLY A 241 3.54 -8.85 -0.27
C GLY A 241 4.60 -9.83 0.25
N LEU A 242 5.44 -10.30 -0.66
CA LEU A 242 6.57 -11.21 -0.37
C LEU A 242 7.57 -10.65 0.64
N SER A 243 7.66 -9.34 0.79
CA SER A 243 8.50 -8.70 1.82
C SER A 243 8.01 -9.01 3.23
N PHE A 244 6.71 -9.24 3.43
CA PHE A 244 6.21 -9.84 4.67
C PHE A 244 6.31 -11.36 4.63
N LEU A 245 5.80 -11.98 3.57
CA LEU A 245 5.61 -13.44 3.50
C LEU A 245 6.93 -14.24 3.51
N ARG A 246 8.08 -13.62 3.24
CA ARG A 246 9.42 -14.24 3.44
C ARG A 246 9.81 -14.38 4.92
N ASN A 247 9.13 -13.68 5.83
CA ASN A 247 9.43 -13.67 7.27
C ASN A 247 8.51 -14.57 8.08
N VAL A 248 7.51 -15.18 7.43
CA VAL A 248 6.54 -16.05 8.09
C VAL A 248 6.24 -17.27 7.22
N TYR A 249 6.17 -18.45 7.84
CA TYR A 249 5.40 -19.54 7.26
C TYR A 249 3.91 -19.23 7.46
N THR A 250 3.15 -19.20 6.37
CA THR A 250 1.75 -18.74 6.41
C THR A 250 0.81 -19.86 6.02
N VAL A 251 -0.23 -20.06 6.82
CA VAL A 251 -1.36 -20.96 6.50
C VAL A 251 -2.59 -20.11 6.24
N PHE A 252 -3.25 -20.37 5.11
CA PHE A 252 -4.47 -19.72 4.66
C PHE A 252 -5.60 -20.74 4.68
N SER A 253 -6.45 -20.67 5.71
CA SER A 253 -7.56 -21.58 5.92
C SER A 253 -8.86 -21.02 5.36
N PHE A 254 -9.55 -21.81 4.55
CA PHE A 254 -10.88 -21.47 4.02
C PHE A 254 -12.00 -21.72 5.03
N GLY A 255 -11.69 -22.28 6.20
CA GLY A 255 -12.67 -22.68 7.19
C GLY A 255 -13.65 -23.73 6.67
N ASP A 256 -14.77 -23.87 7.38
CA ASP A 256 -15.86 -24.80 7.07
C ASP A 256 -17.20 -24.26 7.58
N ASN A 257 -18.21 -25.13 7.72
CA ASN A 257 -19.54 -24.73 8.21
C ASN A 257 -19.54 -24.28 9.68
N THR A 258 -18.44 -24.46 10.41
CA THR A 258 -18.30 -24.19 11.84
C THR A 258 -17.16 -23.24 12.17
N THR A 259 -16.26 -22.98 11.22
CA THR A 259 -15.07 -22.16 11.38
C THR A 259 -14.96 -21.13 10.26
N ASP A 260 -14.67 -19.88 10.62
CA ASP A 260 -14.45 -18.82 9.66
C ASP A 260 -13.12 -19.00 8.92
N PRO A 261 -13.00 -18.50 7.67
CA PRO A 261 -11.71 -18.39 7.01
C PRO A 261 -10.72 -17.59 7.87
N SER A 262 -9.49 -18.06 7.96
CA SER A 262 -8.48 -17.53 8.87
C SER A 262 -7.06 -17.67 8.33
N MET A 263 -6.13 -16.97 8.96
CA MET A 263 -4.71 -17.05 8.69
C MET A 263 -3.94 -17.37 9.97
N GLN A 264 -2.87 -18.16 9.83
CA GLN A 264 -1.90 -18.43 10.90
C GLN A 264 -0.51 -18.10 10.39
N PHE A 265 0.33 -17.56 11.26
CA PHE A 265 1.70 -17.20 10.93
C PHE A 265 2.65 -17.82 11.94
N LEU A 266 3.69 -18.49 11.45
CA LEU A 266 4.84 -18.87 12.25
C LEU A 266 6.03 -18.01 11.80
N SER A 267 6.60 -17.22 12.70
CA SER A 267 7.75 -16.38 12.36
C SER A 267 8.98 -17.23 12.04
N VAL A 268 9.62 -16.97 10.90
CA VAL A 268 10.90 -17.59 10.51
C VAL A 268 12.07 -16.62 10.62
N THR A 269 11.78 -15.34 10.88
CA THR A 269 12.79 -14.31 11.16
C THR A 269 13.04 -14.21 12.67
N ASN A 270 14.31 -14.12 13.05
CA ASN A 270 14.74 -14.17 14.44
C ASN A 270 15.71 -13.03 14.79
N ALA A 271 16.22 -13.04 16.03
CA ALA A 271 17.08 -11.97 16.54
C ALA A 271 18.41 -11.79 15.79
N SER A 272 18.90 -12.78 15.04
CA SER A 272 20.15 -12.66 14.27
C SER A 272 19.97 -11.93 12.93
N ALA A 273 18.75 -11.54 12.55
CA ALA A 273 18.44 -10.89 11.28
C ALA A 273 19.27 -9.62 11.01
N GLY A 274 19.59 -8.83 12.04
CA GLY A 274 20.41 -7.62 11.89
C GLY A 274 21.90 -7.94 11.61
N GLU A 275 22.44 -8.98 12.25
CA GLU A 275 23.80 -9.45 12.01
C GLU A 275 23.91 -10.07 10.62
N ASP A 276 22.91 -10.87 10.24
CA ASP A 276 22.80 -11.49 8.93
C ASP A 276 22.74 -10.45 7.81
N PHE A 277 21.85 -9.46 7.94
CA PHE A 277 21.77 -8.31 7.05
C PHE A 277 23.13 -7.64 6.86
N SER A 278 23.83 -7.34 7.96
CA SER A 278 25.12 -6.65 7.91
C SER A 278 26.15 -7.45 7.12
N ARG A 279 26.22 -8.76 7.36
CA ARG A 279 27.12 -9.68 6.65
C ARG A 279 26.79 -9.74 5.16
N VAL A 280 25.52 -10.01 4.82
CA VAL A 280 25.06 -10.16 3.43
C VAL A 280 25.27 -8.86 2.65
N MET A 281 24.92 -7.71 3.23
CA MET A 281 25.08 -6.43 2.56
C MET A 281 26.55 -6.04 2.36
N GLN A 282 27.42 -6.29 3.34
CA GLN A 282 28.86 -6.06 3.16
C GLN A 282 29.44 -6.93 2.02
N GLN A 283 29.03 -8.19 1.93
CA GLN A 283 29.44 -9.09 0.85
C GLN A 283 28.93 -8.62 -0.52
N PHE A 284 27.68 -8.16 -0.59
CA PHE A 284 27.12 -7.57 -1.81
C PHE A 284 27.88 -6.33 -2.25
N LEU A 285 28.11 -5.37 -1.34
CA LEU A 285 28.80 -4.13 -1.64
C LEU A 285 30.27 -4.36 -2.06
N ALA A 286 30.95 -5.34 -1.47
CA ALA A 286 32.32 -5.69 -1.85
C ALA A 286 32.46 -6.15 -3.31
N ASN A 287 31.39 -6.68 -3.89
CA ASN A 287 31.34 -7.17 -5.27
C ASN A 287 30.55 -6.24 -6.22
N SER A 288 30.07 -5.11 -5.73
CA SER A 288 29.26 -4.16 -6.47
C SER A 288 30.04 -2.88 -6.83
N PRO A 289 29.55 -2.03 -7.74
CA PRO A 289 30.10 -0.70 -7.95
C PRO A 289 30.08 0.13 -6.64
N PRO A 290 30.83 1.24 -6.57
CA PRO A 290 30.82 2.11 -5.39
C PRO A 290 29.39 2.53 -5.01
N GLU A 291 29.07 2.46 -3.72
CA GLU A 291 27.85 3.05 -3.19
C GLU A 291 27.94 4.58 -3.32
N ILE A 292 26.85 5.20 -3.77
CA ILE A 292 26.69 6.66 -3.74
C ILE A 292 25.78 7.04 -2.57
N SER A 293 26.10 8.15 -1.90
CA SER A 293 25.24 8.62 -0.81
C SER A 293 23.85 9.01 -1.33
N PRO A 294 22.77 8.83 -0.54
CA PRO A 294 21.43 9.23 -0.97
C PRO A 294 21.35 10.69 -1.41
N ALA A 295 21.98 11.62 -0.70
CA ALA A 295 21.97 13.04 -1.06
C ALA A 295 22.70 13.34 -2.38
N ASP A 296 23.86 12.71 -2.61
CA ASP A 296 24.62 12.90 -3.85
C ASP A 296 23.88 12.31 -5.05
N LEU A 297 23.20 11.18 -4.88
CA LEU A 297 22.36 10.58 -5.92
C LEU A 297 21.28 11.57 -6.38
N ILE A 298 20.54 12.16 -5.43
CA ILE A 298 19.50 13.13 -5.75
C ILE A 298 20.08 14.36 -6.45
N ALA A 299 21.22 14.87 -5.98
CA ALA A 299 21.88 16.02 -6.60
C ALA A 299 22.29 15.75 -8.06
N ILE A 300 22.70 14.53 -8.39
CA ILE A 300 23.09 14.14 -9.76
C ILE A 300 21.89 14.08 -10.72
N PHE A 301 20.73 13.59 -10.26
CA PHE A 301 19.57 13.35 -11.13
C PHE A 301 18.56 14.51 -11.14
N ASP A 302 18.29 15.10 -9.98
CA ASP A 302 17.24 16.11 -9.80
C ASP A 302 17.82 17.53 -9.55
N GLY A 303 19.16 17.66 -9.54
CA GLY A 303 19.90 18.92 -9.41
C GLY A 303 20.03 19.44 -7.97
N PRO A 304 20.97 20.38 -7.70
CA PRO A 304 21.34 20.80 -6.34
C PRO A 304 20.26 21.58 -5.57
N SER A 305 19.16 21.97 -6.23
CA SER A 305 18.02 22.69 -5.67
C SER A 305 16.86 21.80 -5.23
N SER A 306 16.97 20.48 -5.43
CA SER A 306 16.08 19.51 -4.79
C SER A 306 16.51 19.36 -3.34
N SER A 307 16.00 20.24 -2.47
CA SER A 307 16.34 20.21 -1.04
C SER A 307 16.00 18.83 -0.45
N PRO A 308 16.98 18.10 0.13
CA PRO A 308 16.64 17.11 1.13
C PRO A 308 16.07 17.90 2.31
N ASP A 309 14.75 17.91 2.49
CA ASP A 309 14.19 18.41 3.74
C ASP A 309 14.76 17.53 4.86
N PRO A 310 15.57 18.08 5.79
CA PRO A 310 16.00 17.31 6.93
C PRO A 310 14.75 17.07 7.78
N VAL A 311 14.23 15.84 7.77
CA VAL A 311 13.24 15.44 8.76
C VAL A 311 13.99 15.41 10.09
N SER A 312 13.75 16.41 10.93
CA SER A 312 14.37 16.50 12.25
C SER A 312 14.03 15.24 13.05
N SER A 313 15.07 14.49 13.41
CA SER A 313 15.04 13.53 14.50
C SER A 313 14.80 14.26 15.81
N THR A 314 13.53 14.50 16.15
CA THR A 314 13.17 14.81 17.53
C THR A 314 13.00 13.49 18.27
N ALA A 315 14.04 13.20 19.05
CA ALA A 315 14.13 12.06 19.95
C ALA A 315 12.84 11.88 20.75
N ALA A 316 12.17 10.75 20.52
CA ALA A 316 11.18 10.18 21.42
C ALA A 316 11.90 9.62 22.66
N ALA A 317 12.43 10.50 23.50
CA ALA A 317 12.83 10.19 24.84
C ALA A 317 12.65 11.46 25.67
N THR A 318 11.97 11.34 26.81
CA THR A 318 11.80 12.34 27.90
C THR A 318 10.47 13.11 28.03
N ASP A 319 9.34 12.67 27.47
CA ASP A 319 8.03 13.32 27.75
C ASP A 319 7.16 12.67 28.85
N THR A 320 7.54 11.50 29.39
CA THR A 320 6.81 10.89 30.51
C THR A 320 7.19 11.45 31.89
N ALA A 321 8.27 12.24 32.01
CA ALA A 321 8.70 12.85 33.26
C ALA A 321 8.23 14.31 33.46
N ARG A 322 7.66 14.95 32.43
CA ARG A 322 7.21 16.35 32.48
C ARG A 322 5.71 16.53 32.68
N LEU A 323 4.92 15.50 32.39
CA LEU A 323 3.46 15.53 32.58
C LEU A 323 3.01 15.59 34.06
N ALA A 324 3.90 15.28 35.01
CA ALA A 324 3.59 15.35 36.45
C ALA A 324 3.87 16.73 37.10
N ALA A 325 4.52 17.65 36.38
CA ALA A 325 4.87 18.97 36.93
C ALA A 325 3.97 20.12 36.42
N ASP A 326 3.22 19.92 35.33
CA ASP A 326 2.43 20.97 34.68
C ASP A 326 0.99 21.15 35.20
N ILE A 327 0.57 20.39 36.22
CA ILE A 327 -0.73 20.59 36.90
C ILE A 327 -0.64 21.63 38.03
N ALA A 328 0.56 22.13 38.36
CA ALA A 328 0.77 23.11 39.43
C ALA A 328 1.57 24.33 38.95
N GLY A 329 1.02 25.11 38.02
CA GLY A 329 1.69 26.32 37.54
C GLY A 329 0.78 27.24 36.73
N THR A 330 -0.01 28.05 37.41
CA THR A 330 -0.74 29.16 36.80
C THR A 330 0.27 30.15 36.18
N GLY A 331 0.30 30.28 34.86
CA GLY A 331 1.23 31.22 34.20
C GLY A 331 1.07 31.25 32.69
N THR A 332 0.27 32.19 32.21
CA THR A 332 0.21 32.64 30.81
C THR A 332 1.59 32.74 30.16
N SER A 333 1.81 32.06 29.03
CA SER A 333 2.85 32.42 28.07
C SER A 333 2.45 32.00 26.65
N THR A 334 2.27 33.05 25.85
CA THR A 334 1.90 33.13 24.44
C THR A 334 2.89 32.42 23.52
N PHE A 335 2.40 31.45 22.74
CA PHE A 335 3.13 30.81 21.64
C PHE A 335 3.30 31.79 20.46
N GLN A 336 4.50 31.86 19.91
CA GLN A 336 4.92 32.72 18.80
C GLN A 336 4.27 32.31 17.47
N ILE A 337 2.98 32.64 17.29
CA ILE A 337 2.28 32.59 15.99
C ILE A 337 1.82 34.00 15.63
N THR A 338 2.74 34.93 15.33
CA THR A 338 2.35 36.33 15.10
C THR A 338 2.65 36.87 13.71
N LYS A 339 3.45 36.19 12.88
CA LYS A 339 3.77 36.74 11.55
C LYS A 339 2.79 36.34 10.45
N TYR A 340 2.32 35.09 10.44
CA TYR A 340 1.44 34.59 9.37
C TYR A 340 -0.03 34.43 9.78
N SER A 341 -0.34 34.36 11.08
CA SER A 341 -1.72 34.25 11.58
C SER A 341 -2.59 35.44 11.15
N ARG A 342 -2.06 36.67 11.21
CA ARG A 342 -2.77 37.87 10.79
C ARG A 342 -3.04 37.92 9.29
N ILE A 343 -2.12 37.39 8.48
CA ILE A 343 -2.26 37.33 7.02
C ILE A 343 -3.33 36.30 6.64
N ILE A 344 -3.32 35.13 7.28
CA ILE A 344 -4.30 34.05 7.04
C ILE A 344 -5.71 34.49 7.46
N ILE A 345 -5.85 35.13 8.63
CA ILE A 345 -7.15 35.66 9.09
C ILE A 345 -7.64 36.78 8.16
N GLY A 346 -6.75 37.64 7.67
CA GLY A 346 -7.08 38.69 6.70
C GLY A 346 -7.58 38.15 5.35
N LEU A 347 -6.92 37.11 4.82
CA LEU A 347 -7.35 36.45 3.58
C LEU A 347 -8.70 35.75 3.75
N LEU A 348 -8.91 35.06 4.87
CA LEU A 348 -10.17 34.38 5.16
C LEU A 348 -11.34 35.36 5.29
N ALA A 349 -11.14 36.47 6.01
CA ALA A 349 -12.16 37.51 6.16
C ALA A 349 -12.51 38.19 4.82
N THR A 350 -11.51 38.39 3.95
CA THR A 350 -11.74 38.99 2.62
C THR A 350 -12.56 38.06 1.73
N ASN A 351 -12.24 36.77 1.69
CA ASN A 351 -13.00 35.78 0.92
C ASN A 351 -14.44 35.64 1.44
N LEU A 352 -14.64 35.68 2.75
CA LEU A 352 -15.98 35.66 3.35
C LEU A 352 -16.80 36.90 2.97
N CYS A 353 -16.19 38.10 3.01
CA CYS A 353 -16.85 39.34 2.57
C CYS A 353 -17.25 39.29 1.09
N ILE A 354 -16.39 38.77 0.21
CA ILE A 354 -16.71 38.62 -1.22
C ILE A 354 -17.91 37.69 -1.41
N LEU A 355 -17.95 36.56 -0.70
CA LEU A 355 -19.08 35.62 -0.74
C LEU A 355 -20.39 36.28 -0.28
N LEU A 356 -20.36 37.07 0.79
CA LEU A 356 -21.54 37.78 1.28
C LEU A 356 -22.05 38.83 0.30
N VAL A 357 -21.14 39.57 -0.36
CA VAL A 357 -21.52 40.55 -1.40
C VAL A 357 -22.17 39.86 -2.59
N LEU A 358 -21.60 38.75 -3.08
CA LEU A 358 -22.17 37.98 -4.18
C LEU A 358 -23.54 37.40 -3.82
N LEU A 359 -23.72 36.94 -2.58
CA LEU A 359 -24.99 36.43 -2.09
C LEU A 359 -26.06 37.53 -2.06
N VAL A 360 -25.72 38.73 -1.57
CA VAL A 360 -26.64 39.89 -1.57
C VAL A 360 -27.00 40.30 -2.98
N LEU A 361 -26.03 40.37 -3.91
CA LEU A 361 -26.29 40.69 -5.31
C LEU A 361 -27.18 39.63 -5.98
N GLY A 362 -26.98 38.35 -5.67
CA GLY A 362 -27.84 37.25 -6.11
C GLY A 362 -29.29 37.41 -5.64
N ILE A 363 -29.49 37.72 -4.35
CA ILE A 363 -30.81 37.97 -3.77
C ILE A 363 -31.47 39.20 -4.41
N VAL A 364 -30.73 40.30 -4.59
CA VAL A 364 -31.27 41.52 -5.22
C VAL A 364 -31.70 41.26 -6.67
N ASN A 365 -30.95 40.47 -7.43
CA ASN A 365 -31.35 40.10 -8.80
C ASN A 365 -32.57 39.17 -8.83
N LEU A 366 -32.69 38.24 -7.90
CA LEU A 366 -33.89 37.39 -7.76
C LEU A 366 -35.14 38.19 -7.38
N LEU A 367 -35.00 39.21 -6.53
CA LEU A 367 -36.10 40.09 -6.13
C LEU A 367 -36.47 41.10 -7.23
N ARG A 368 -35.49 41.60 -8.01
CA ARG A 368 -35.73 42.49 -9.16
C ARG A 368 -36.36 41.76 -10.35
N GLY A 369 -36.12 40.45 -10.49
CA GLY A 369 -36.75 39.61 -11.51
C GLY A 369 -38.26 39.38 -11.31
N LYS A 370 -38.79 39.60 -10.10
CA LYS A 370 -40.22 39.36 -9.79
C LYS A 370 -41.17 40.52 -10.16
N ASN A 371 -40.66 41.69 -10.59
CA ASN A 371 -41.50 42.85 -10.94
C ASN A 371 -41.64 43.11 -12.45
N LYS A 372 -41.36 42.13 -13.30
CA LYS A 372 -41.75 42.13 -14.73
C LYS A 372 -42.46 40.83 -15.11
N ILE A 373 -43.59 40.53 -14.46
CA ILE A 373 -44.57 39.58 -14.98
C ILE A 373 -45.76 40.39 -15.49
N GLY A 374 -45.62 40.89 -16.71
CA GLY A 374 -46.70 41.49 -17.48
C GLY A 374 -47.10 40.56 -18.60
N SER A 375 -48.34 40.08 -18.53
CA SER A 375 -49.14 39.45 -19.60
C SER A 375 -48.63 38.17 -20.26
N MET A 376 -49.25 37.07 -19.82
CA MET A 376 -49.32 35.76 -20.44
C MET A 376 -49.76 35.86 -21.91
N ARG A 377 -48.95 35.35 -22.83
CA ARG A 377 -49.36 35.10 -24.22
C ARG A 377 -49.05 33.65 -24.58
N THR A 378 -50.08 32.82 -24.53
CA THR A 378 -50.11 31.43 -25.00
C THR A 378 -49.61 31.37 -26.44
N ARG A 379 -48.57 30.59 -26.71
CA ARG A 379 -48.16 30.22 -28.06
C ARG A 379 -48.06 28.70 -28.12
N ASP A 380 -48.89 28.13 -28.98
CA ASP A 380 -48.96 26.71 -29.31
C ASP A 380 -47.59 26.14 -29.69
N ALA A 381 -47.18 25.08 -28.99
CA ALA A 381 -46.06 24.25 -29.42
C ALA A 381 -46.57 23.25 -30.48
N ARG A 382 -46.49 23.65 -31.76
CA ARG A 382 -46.55 22.71 -32.88
C ARG A 382 -45.29 21.84 -32.86
N TYR A 383 -45.47 20.56 -32.57
CA TYR A 383 -44.46 19.52 -32.75
C TYR A 383 -44.14 19.35 -34.24
N VAL A 384 -42.86 19.49 -34.61
CA VAL A 384 -42.32 19.17 -35.94
C VAL A 384 -41.23 18.12 -35.73
N PRO A 385 -41.42 16.86 -36.19
CA PRO A 385 -40.40 15.82 -36.01
C PRO A 385 -39.21 16.05 -36.94
N VAL A 386 -38.01 15.99 -36.36
CA VAL A 386 -36.73 16.01 -37.09
C VAL A 386 -36.43 14.60 -37.59
N ARG A 387 -36.20 14.46 -38.91
CA ARG A 387 -35.73 13.21 -39.52
C ARG A 387 -34.26 12.97 -39.16
N VAL A 388 -33.97 11.81 -38.58
CA VAL A 388 -32.61 11.30 -38.41
C VAL A 388 -32.14 10.78 -39.76
N LYS A 389 -30.91 11.14 -40.14
CA LYS A 389 -30.25 10.69 -41.37
C LYS A 389 -29.63 9.32 -41.08
N GLU A 390 -30.02 8.32 -41.85
CA GLU A 390 -29.42 6.98 -41.81
C GLU A 390 -27.99 7.06 -42.39
N ASP A 391 -26.98 6.90 -41.54
CA ASP A 391 -25.63 6.62 -41.99
C ASP A 391 -25.44 5.11 -42.05
N VAL A 392 -25.32 4.61 -43.28
CA VAL A 392 -25.04 3.21 -43.63
C VAL A 392 -23.64 2.85 -43.14
N ALA A 393 -23.54 1.86 -42.26
CA ALA A 393 -22.28 1.28 -41.83
C ALA A 393 -21.76 0.33 -42.92
N GLU A 394 -20.61 0.67 -43.53
CA GLU A 394 -19.78 -0.29 -44.25
C GLU A 394 -18.92 -1.10 -43.26
N PRO A 395 -18.74 -2.42 -43.47
CA PRO A 395 -17.90 -3.23 -42.62
C PRO A 395 -16.42 -3.01 -42.92
N ARG A 396 -15.64 -2.60 -41.91
CA ARG A 396 -14.17 -2.65 -41.97
C ARG A 396 -13.68 -4.04 -41.57
N GLU A 397 -13.07 -4.67 -42.56
CA GLU A 397 -12.23 -5.86 -42.51
C GLU A 397 -11.09 -5.66 -41.50
N TYR A 398 -10.93 -6.59 -40.55
CA TYR A 398 -9.81 -6.62 -39.61
C TYR A 398 -8.78 -7.61 -40.15
N SER A 399 -7.68 -7.11 -40.71
CA SER A 399 -6.53 -7.95 -41.03
C SER A 399 -5.69 -8.17 -39.77
N ASP A 400 -5.55 -9.44 -39.46
CA ASP A 400 -4.51 -10.04 -38.62
C ASP A 400 -3.14 -9.70 -39.19
N ASP A 401 -2.21 -9.23 -38.36
CA ASP A 401 -0.76 -9.27 -38.58
C ASP A 401 -0.04 -8.50 -37.46
N ARG A 402 0.49 -9.23 -36.46
CA ARG A 402 1.68 -8.81 -35.71
C ARG A 402 2.53 -10.01 -35.29
N TYR A 403 3.72 -10.07 -35.90
CA TYR A 403 4.96 -10.59 -35.32
C TYR A 403 5.44 -9.71 -34.16
#